data_AF-A0A9D5W3H5-F1
#
_entry.id   AF-A0A9D5W3H5-F1
#
_cell.length_a   1.000
_cell.length_b   1.000
_cell.length_c   1.000
_cell.angle_alpha   90.00
_cell.angle_beta   90.00
_cell.angle_gamma   90.00
#
_symmetry.space_group_name_H-M   'P 1'
#
loop_
_entity.id
_entity.type
_entity.pdbx_description
1 polymer ?
#
loop_
_entity_poly.entity_id
_entity_poly.type
_entity_poly.pdbx_seq_one_letter_code
_entity_poly.pdbx_strand_id
1 'polypeptide(L)'
;MSLSADELKQTLSEHHVAEAERLHEIATEDVSISIEAVAAIKHAAVDILARFMPGDRLGGMSTADIIQLFAEKLFWNEKTGGLLLCSELGDGAYCLPIPKEHWTVSHKGVFH
;
A
#
# COMPACT_ATOMS: atom_id res chain seq x y z
N MET A 1 -3.34 -0.76 18.47
CA MET A 1 -4.60 -0.20 17.95
C MET A 1 -4.30 0.14 16.50
N SER A 2 -5.07 -0.38 15.55
CA SER A 2 -4.89 0.00 14.16
C SER A 2 -5.54 1.36 13.93
N LEU A 3 -4.88 2.26 13.21
CA LEU A 3 -5.46 3.53 12.77
C LEU A 3 -6.66 3.23 11.86
N SER A 4 -7.61 4.13 11.77
CA SER A 4 -8.66 4.11 10.75
C SER A 4 -8.13 4.59 9.40
N ALA A 5 -8.93 4.44 8.33
CA ALA A 5 -8.57 5.01 7.04
C ALA A 5 -8.47 6.55 7.11
N ASP A 6 -9.33 7.20 7.89
CA ASP A 6 -9.34 8.65 8.06
C ASP A 6 -8.11 9.15 8.83
N GLU A 7 -7.71 8.45 9.90
CA GLU A 7 -6.49 8.77 10.66
C GLU A 7 -5.22 8.60 9.81
N LEU A 8 -5.19 7.63 8.90
CA LEU A 8 -4.09 7.49 7.95
C LEU A 8 -4.06 8.58 6.89
N LYS A 9 -5.21 8.94 6.34
CA LYS A 9 -5.30 10.09 5.42
C LYS A 9 -4.80 11.37 6.10
N GLN A 10 -5.17 11.57 7.36
CA GLN A 10 -4.68 12.70 8.16
C GLN A 10 -3.17 12.63 8.38
N THR A 11 -2.63 11.47 8.74
CA THR A 11 -1.17 11.25 8.89
C THR A 11 -0.42 11.55 7.57
N LEU A 12 -0.97 11.13 6.43
CA LEU A 12 -0.38 11.38 5.11
C LEU A 12 -0.42 12.87 4.73
N SER A 13 -1.49 13.58 5.07
CA SER A 13 -1.55 15.05 4.95
C SER A 13 -0.44 15.73 5.73
N GLU A 14 -0.22 15.32 6.97
CA GLU A 14 0.77 15.91 7.88
C GLU A 14 2.21 15.69 7.39
N HIS A 15 2.49 14.54 6.75
CA HIS A 15 3.78 14.23 6.16
C HIS A 15 4.01 14.83 4.74
N HIS A 16 3.28 15.90 4.39
CA HIS A 16 3.41 16.63 3.12
C HIS A 16 3.03 15.82 1.86
N VAL A 17 2.22 14.76 1.98
CA VAL A 17 1.34 14.42 0.86
C VAL A 17 0.22 15.45 0.89
N ALA A 18 0.44 16.63 0.29
CA ALA A 18 -0.50 17.77 0.25
C ALA A 18 -1.81 17.47 -0.52
N GLU A 19 -2.23 16.20 -0.55
CA GLU A 19 -3.18 15.62 -1.48
C GLU A 19 -4.10 14.58 -0.81
N ALA A 20 -4.14 14.46 0.53
CA ALA A 20 -5.00 13.46 1.17
C ALA A 20 -6.49 13.66 0.88
N GLU A 21 -6.94 14.90 0.62
CA GLU A 21 -8.30 15.20 0.14
C GLU A 21 -8.63 14.55 -1.22
N ARG A 22 -7.61 14.08 -1.95
CA ARG A 22 -7.71 13.40 -3.24
C ARG A 22 -7.33 11.93 -3.17
N LEU A 23 -7.22 11.38 -1.95
CA LEU A 23 -6.98 9.97 -1.70
C LEU A 23 -8.31 9.27 -1.47
N HIS A 24 -8.62 8.36 -2.39
CA HIS A 24 -9.80 7.52 -2.37
C HIS A 24 -9.40 6.12 -1.94
N GLU A 25 -10.00 5.61 -0.89
CA GLU A 25 -9.75 4.23 -0.46
C GLU A 25 -10.36 3.26 -1.49
N ILE A 26 -9.62 2.23 -1.86
CA ILE A 26 -10.07 1.17 -2.79
C ILE A 26 -9.88 -0.18 -2.11
N ALA A 27 -10.83 -1.09 -2.34
CA ALA A 27 -10.75 -2.46 -1.86
C ALA A 27 -9.60 -3.23 -2.55
N THR A 28 -8.81 -3.96 -1.78
CA THR A 28 -7.65 -4.69 -2.29
C THR A 28 -8.04 -5.75 -3.32
N GLU A 29 -9.21 -6.36 -3.17
CA GLU A 29 -9.78 -7.33 -4.11
C GLU A 29 -10.14 -6.75 -5.49
N ASP A 30 -10.35 -5.45 -5.58
CA ASP A 30 -10.70 -4.73 -6.81
C ASP A 30 -9.48 -4.23 -7.58
N VAL A 31 -8.27 -4.55 -7.12
CA VAL A 31 -7.02 -4.07 -7.70
C VAL A 31 -6.17 -5.23 -8.21
N SER A 32 -5.70 -5.09 -9.44
CA SER A 32 -4.62 -5.90 -10.00
C SER A 32 -3.39 -5.03 -10.17
N ILE A 33 -2.22 -5.57 -9.84
CA ILE A 33 -0.92 -4.91 -10.04
C ILE A 33 -0.01 -5.74 -10.94
N SER A 34 0.89 -5.08 -11.66
CA SER A 34 1.82 -5.76 -12.56
C SER A 34 2.92 -6.50 -11.77
N ILE A 35 3.57 -7.46 -12.42
CA ILE A 35 4.67 -8.24 -11.81
C ILE A 35 5.86 -7.33 -11.48
N GLU A 36 6.11 -6.31 -12.31
CA GLU A 36 7.14 -5.31 -12.08
C GLU A 36 6.85 -4.51 -10.81
N ALA A 37 5.60 -4.10 -10.58
CA ALA A 37 5.21 -3.45 -9.33
C ALA A 37 5.37 -4.38 -8.13
N VAL A 38 4.98 -5.66 -8.25
CA VAL A 38 5.19 -6.66 -7.20
C VAL A 38 6.66 -6.74 -6.78
N ALA A 39 7.59 -6.76 -7.73
CA ALA A 39 9.02 -6.81 -7.44
C ALA A 39 9.53 -5.52 -6.77
N ALA A 40 9.09 -4.35 -7.26
CA ALA A 40 9.47 -3.06 -6.70
C ALA A 40 8.93 -2.86 -5.26
N ILE A 41 7.66 -3.20 -5.04
CA ILE A 41 7.00 -3.16 -3.72
C ILE A 41 7.74 -4.07 -2.76
N LYS A 42 8.05 -5.32 -3.16
CA LYS A 42 8.81 -6.24 -2.31
C LYS A 42 10.12 -5.64 -1.85
N HIS A 43 10.89 -5.05 -2.77
CA HIS A 43 12.19 -4.47 -2.44
C HIS A 43 12.03 -3.33 -1.41
N ALA A 44 11.14 -2.39 -1.68
CA ALA A 44 10.90 -1.26 -0.79
C ALA A 44 10.31 -1.69 0.57
N ALA A 45 9.40 -2.67 0.57
CA ALA A 45 8.82 -3.23 1.78
C ALA A 45 9.88 -3.91 2.65
N VAL A 46 10.79 -4.69 2.06
CA VAL A 46 11.92 -5.31 2.79
C VAL A 46 12.79 -4.25 3.46
N ASP A 47 13.12 -3.16 2.76
CA ASP A 47 13.94 -2.07 3.31
C ASP A 47 13.26 -1.34 4.49
N ILE A 48 11.93 -1.21 4.43
CA ILE A 48 11.14 -0.63 5.53
C ILE A 48 11.10 -1.62 6.70
N LEU A 49 10.71 -2.87 6.43
CA LEU A 49 10.53 -3.91 7.45
C LEU A 49 11.83 -4.28 8.18
N ALA A 50 12.98 -4.19 7.52
CA ALA A 50 14.28 -4.41 8.15
C ALA A 50 14.58 -3.46 9.32
N ARG A 51 13.86 -2.33 9.43
CA ARG A 51 13.96 -1.39 10.56
C ARG A 51 13.15 -1.84 11.78
N PHE A 52 12.16 -2.71 11.57
CA PHE A 52 11.18 -3.12 12.59
C PHE A 52 11.30 -4.60 12.96
N MET A 53 11.90 -5.43 12.10
CA MET A 53 12.02 -6.87 12.29
C MET A 53 13.46 -7.34 12.12
N PRO A 54 13.89 -8.34 12.92
CA PRO A 54 15.18 -8.97 12.73
C PRO A 54 15.23 -9.75 11.41
N GLY A 55 16.41 -9.78 10.77
CA GLY A 55 16.58 -10.26 9.40
C GLY A 55 16.26 -11.75 9.19
N ASP A 56 16.31 -12.56 10.24
CA ASP A 56 15.92 -13.98 10.23
C ASP A 56 14.41 -14.16 10.02
N ARG A 57 13.57 -13.34 10.69
CA ARG A 57 12.13 -13.33 10.47
C ARG A 57 11.77 -12.82 9.09
N LEU A 58 12.41 -11.73 8.66
CA LEU A 58 12.16 -11.15 7.34
C LEU A 58 12.56 -12.10 6.21
N GLY A 59 13.65 -12.84 6.37
CA GLY A 59 14.09 -13.86 5.41
C GLY A 59 13.15 -15.07 5.30
N GLY A 60 12.30 -15.31 6.30
CA GLY A 60 11.29 -16.37 6.29
C GLY A 60 9.96 -15.98 5.63
N MET A 61 9.75 -14.69 5.30
CA MET A 61 8.48 -14.22 4.73
C MET A 61 8.42 -14.45 3.22
N SER A 62 7.28 -14.91 2.73
CA SER A 62 7.05 -14.99 1.29
C SER A 62 6.80 -13.59 0.70
N THR A 63 6.95 -13.45 -0.62
CA THR A 63 6.56 -12.20 -1.31
C THR A 63 5.09 -11.85 -1.06
N ALA A 64 4.21 -12.86 -0.98
CA ALA A 64 2.79 -12.65 -0.73
C ALA A 64 2.57 -12.06 0.68
N ASP A 65 3.24 -12.61 1.70
CA ASP A 65 3.11 -12.12 3.08
C ASP A 65 3.60 -10.67 3.22
N ILE A 66 4.73 -10.34 2.58
CA ILE A 66 5.28 -8.98 2.58
C ILE A 66 4.32 -8.00 1.92
N ILE A 67 3.72 -8.37 0.78
CA ILE A 67 2.76 -7.51 0.09
C ILE A 67 1.49 -7.37 0.91
N GLN A 68 1.00 -8.46 1.52
CA GLN A 68 -0.21 -8.46 2.34
C GLN A 68 -0.12 -7.45 3.49
N LEU A 69 1.05 -7.29 4.13
CA LEU A 69 1.28 -6.29 5.18
C LEU A 69 1.04 -4.85 4.71
N PHE A 70 1.39 -4.55 3.46
CA PHE A 70 1.19 -3.22 2.87
C PHE A 70 -0.14 -3.08 2.12
N ALA A 71 -0.82 -4.20 1.87
CA ALA A 71 -2.10 -4.23 1.18
C ALA A 71 -3.31 -4.17 2.14
N GLU A 72 -3.08 -3.85 3.41
CA GLU A 72 -4.15 -3.63 4.39
C GLU A 72 -5.01 -2.43 4.00
N LYS A 73 -4.39 -1.35 3.49
CA LYS A 73 -5.10 -0.16 3.02
C LYS A 73 -4.52 0.36 1.73
N LEU A 74 -5.37 0.45 0.71
CA LEU A 74 -5.03 0.96 -0.60
C LEU A 74 -5.72 2.29 -0.85
N PHE A 75 -4.95 3.28 -1.31
CA PHE A 75 -5.48 4.58 -1.68
C PHE A 75 -5.13 4.91 -3.13
N TRP A 76 -6.13 5.21 -3.93
CA TRP A 76 -5.95 5.83 -5.24
C TRP A 76 -5.81 7.34 -5.10
N ASN A 77 -4.77 7.89 -5.70
CA ASN A 77 -4.56 9.32 -5.81
C ASN A 77 -5.18 9.83 -7.11
N GLU A 78 -6.25 10.63 -7.00
CA GLU A 78 -6.97 11.17 -8.15
C GLU A 78 -6.11 12.05 -9.06
N LYS A 79 -5.16 12.80 -8.47
CA LYS A 79 -4.33 13.75 -9.21
C LYS A 79 -3.27 13.04 -10.04
N THR A 80 -2.60 12.03 -9.47
CA THR A 80 -1.51 11.31 -10.15
C THR A 80 -2.02 10.09 -10.92
N GLY A 81 -3.18 9.57 -10.56
CA GLY A 81 -3.68 8.29 -11.02
C GLY A 81 -2.92 7.09 -10.42
N GLY A 82 -1.98 7.32 -9.51
CA GLY A 82 -1.20 6.28 -8.84
C GLY A 82 -1.97 5.65 -7.68
N LEU A 83 -1.46 4.53 -7.20
CA LEU A 83 -1.97 3.82 -6.04
C LEU A 83 -0.94 3.89 -4.90
N LEU A 84 -1.41 3.92 -3.66
CA LEU A 84 -0.59 3.86 -2.46
C LEU A 84 -0.99 2.62 -1.67
N LEU A 85 -0.02 1.76 -1.36
CA LEU A 85 -0.18 0.61 -0.46
C LEU A 85 0.36 1.01 0.89
N CYS A 86 -0.51 1.14 1.89
CA CYS A 86 -0.17 1.66 3.19
C CYS A 86 -0.25 0.57 4.26
N SER A 87 0.78 0.52 5.10
CA SER A 87 0.85 -0.31 6.30
C SER A 87 1.06 0.56 7.53
N GLU A 88 0.54 0.10 8.65
CA GLU A 88 0.85 0.65 9.97
C GLU A 88 2.00 -0.14 10.58
N LEU A 89 3.15 0.51 10.77
CA LEU A 89 4.34 -0.12 11.32
C LEU A 89 4.86 0.72 12.49
N GLY A 90 4.90 0.12 13.68
CA GLY A 90 5.25 0.84 14.91
C GLY A 90 4.23 1.93 15.22
N ASP A 91 4.70 3.17 15.38
CA ASP A 91 3.88 4.34 15.73
C ASP A 91 3.50 5.19 14.50
N GLY A 92 3.68 4.67 13.27
CA GLY A 92 3.49 5.45 12.05
C GLY A 92 2.95 4.67 10.86
N ALA A 93 2.68 5.42 9.79
CA ALA A 93 2.19 4.91 8.52
C ALA A 93 3.28 4.92 7.45
N TYR A 94 3.39 3.82 6.72
CA TYR A 94 4.33 3.69 5.61
C TYR A 94 3.57 3.33 4.34
N CYS A 95 3.70 4.17 3.31
CA CYS A 95 3.02 3.97 2.04
C CYS A 95 4.01 3.75 0.90
N LEU A 96 3.75 2.72 0.11
CA LEU A 96 4.50 2.36 -1.09
C LEU A 96 3.72 2.81 -2.33
N PRO A 97 4.27 3.72 -3.15
CA PRO A 97 3.60 4.19 -4.35
C PRO A 97 3.73 3.19 -5.50
N ILE A 98 2.61 2.98 -6.21
CA ILE A 98 2.55 2.27 -7.48
C ILE A 98 2.14 3.27 -8.57
N PRO A 99 2.98 3.49 -9.60
CA PRO A 99 2.63 4.31 -10.75
C PRO A 99 1.40 3.79 -11.49
N LYS A 100 0.66 4.69 -12.14
CA LYS A 100 -0.62 4.39 -12.83
C LYS A 100 -0.52 3.23 -13.82
N GLU A 101 0.60 3.14 -14.53
CA GLU A 101 0.88 2.14 -15.54
C GLU A 101 1.02 0.71 -15.00
N HIS A 102 1.14 0.55 -13.68
CA HIS A 102 1.37 -0.74 -13.03
C HIS A 102 0.18 -1.27 -12.22
N TRP A 103 -0.99 -0.62 -12.29
CA TRP A 103 -2.19 -1.11 -11.63
C TRP A 103 -3.44 -0.88 -12.47
N THR A 104 -4.45 -1.72 -12.26
CA THR A 104 -5.77 -1.61 -12.89
C THR A 104 -6.86 -2.03 -11.92
N VAL A 105 -8.08 -1.55 -12.15
CA VAL A 105 -9.27 -2.03 -11.44
C VAL A 105 -9.68 -3.37 -12.05
N SER A 106 -9.66 -4.43 -11.25
CA SER A 106 -10.11 -5.77 -11.62
C SER A 106 -11.58 -5.94 -11.27
N HIS A 107 -12.46 -5.50 -12.16
CA HIS A 107 -13.90 -5.68 -11.96
C HIS A 107 -14.27 -7.18 -12.06
N LYS A 108 -14.38 -7.86 -10.92
CA LYS A 108 -15.08 -9.16 -10.83
C LYS A 108 -16.58 -8.94 -10.63
N GLY A 109 -17.19 -8.16 -11.52
CA GLY A 109 -18.64 -8.04 -11.56
C GLY A 109 -19.26 -9.31 -12.14
N VAL A 110 -19.90 -10.13 -11.31
CA VAL A 110 -20.91 -11.07 -11.80
C VAL A 110 -22.14 -10.23 -12.12
N PHE A 111 -22.38 -9.98 -13.41
CA PHE A 111 -23.66 -9.45 -13.87
C PHE A 111 -24.70 -10.57 -13.67
N HIS A 112 -25.59 -10.39 -12.70
CA HIS A 112 -26.81 -11.17 -12.56
C HIS A 112 -27.94 -10.52 -13.37
#